data_AF-A0A1S1Q6B4-F1
#
_entry.id   AF-A0A1S1Q6B4-F1
#
_cell.length_a   1.000
_cell.length_b   1.000
_cell.length_c   1.000
_cell.angle_alpha   90.00
_cell.angle_beta   90.00
_cell.angle_gamma   90.00
#
_symmetry.space_group_name_H-M   'P 1'
#
loop_
_entity.id
_entity.type
_entity.pdbx_description
1 polymer ?
#
loop_
_entity_poly.entity_id
_entity_poly.type
_entity_poly.pdbx_seq_one_letter_code
_entity_poly.pdbx_strand_id
1 'polypeptide(L)'
;MEYASVSAWLPAILADFAGSPVAGWDVRLIDFDPARPGDVVALIPDIDTWVIPTKPSAHLLLLKVADLIGKSFVNVKGLDDLADTPEGVAMEIASTLQDHVMDNLNTTWPEVAVDGRTVVLEPRLGPDGTPRWEGRGVEPCPFGQLAYRLT
;
A
#
# COMPACT_ATOMS: atom_id res chain seq x y z
N MET A 1 18.90 -3.52 3.70
CA MET A 1 17.79 -3.30 2.75
C MET A 1 17.76 -1.81 2.42
N GLU A 2 17.80 -1.42 1.15
CA GLU A 2 17.72 0.00 0.76
C GLU A 2 16.26 0.48 0.76
N TYR A 3 15.69 0.66 1.96
CA TYR A 3 14.33 1.21 2.16
C TYR A 3 14.16 2.64 1.62
N ALA A 4 15.27 3.31 1.30
CA ALA A 4 15.30 4.61 0.64
C ALA A 4 14.61 4.59 -0.75
N SER A 5 14.63 3.45 -1.45
CA SER A 5 13.98 3.29 -2.76
C SER A 5 12.45 3.24 -2.65
N VAL A 6 11.90 2.49 -1.68
CA VAL A 6 10.45 2.37 -1.47
C VAL A 6 9.82 3.70 -1.05
N SER A 7 10.52 4.46 -0.19
CA SER A 7 10.06 5.78 0.27
C SER A 7 9.85 6.78 -0.88
N ALA A 8 10.56 6.60 -2.00
CA ALA A 8 10.40 7.42 -3.20
C ALA A 8 9.11 7.10 -3.98
N TRP A 9 8.56 5.89 -3.84
CA TRP A 9 7.32 5.48 -4.50
C TRP A 9 6.07 5.76 -3.70
N LEU A 10 6.16 5.82 -2.36
CA LEU A 10 4.99 6.08 -1.52
C LEU A 10 4.19 7.32 -1.97
N PRO A 11 4.80 8.49 -2.27
CA PRO A 11 4.05 9.64 -2.76
C PRO A 11 3.33 9.38 -4.09
N ALA A 12 3.94 8.64 -5.02
CA ALA A 12 3.35 8.31 -6.31
C ALA A 12 2.16 7.34 -6.12
N ILE A 13 2.32 6.32 -5.29
CA ILE A 13 1.24 5.39 -4.94
C ILE A 13 0.07 6.16 -4.32
N LEU A 14 0.32 7.00 -3.31
CA LEU A 14 -0.72 7.77 -2.65
C LEU A 14 -1.46 8.74 -3.59
N ALA A 15 -0.78 9.26 -4.61
CA ALA A 15 -1.41 10.11 -5.62
C ALA A 15 -2.49 9.37 -6.42
N ASP A 16 -2.35 8.07 -6.66
CA ASP A 16 -3.35 7.26 -7.36
C ASP A 16 -4.65 7.10 -6.55
N PHE A 17 -4.56 7.21 -5.23
CA PHE A 17 -5.72 7.12 -4.32
C PHE A 17 -6.43 8.46 -4.14
N ALA A 18 -6.00 9.53 -4.81
CA ALA A 18 -6.67 10.83 -4.73
C ALA A 18 -8.14 10.72 -5.13
N GLY A 19 -9.04 11.23 -4.27
CA GLY A 19 -10.49 11.14 -4.47
C GLY A 19 -11.13 9.82 -4.05
N SER A 20 -10.35 8.85 -3.54
CA SER A 20 -10.88 7.64 -2.90
C SER A 20 -11.15 7.87 -1.39
N PRO A 21 -11.88 6.96 -0.71
CA PRO A 21 -12.10 7.03 0.73
C PRO A 21 -10.80 7.07 1.57
N VAL A 22 -9.69 6.50 1.06
CA VAL A 22 -8.41 6.45 1.78
C VAL A 22 -7.51 7.65 1.50
N ALA A 23 -7.93 8.60 0.66
CA ALA A 23 -7.12 9.77 0.29
C ALA A 23 -6.73 10.65 1.49
N GLY A 24 -7.55 10.65 2.55
CA GLY A 24 -7.33 11.40 3.78
C GLY A 24 -6.67 10.61 4.90
N TRP A 25 -6.24 9.38 4.66
CA TRP A 25 -5.68 8.52 5.71
C TRP A 25 -4.20 8.84 6.00
N ASP A 26 -3.79 8.59 7.25
CA ASP A 26 -2.39 8.66 7.66
C ASP A 26 -1.66 7.38 7.26
N VAL A 27 -1.06 7.40 6.06
CA VAL A 27 -0.28 6.29 5.53
C VAL A 27 1.21 6.58 5.66
N ARG A 28 1.95 5.71 6.36
CA ARG A 28 3.40 5.88 6.58
C ARG A 28 4.15 4.57 6.55
N LEU A 29 5.39 4.65 6.10
CA LEU A 29 6.38 3.59 6.29
C LEU A 29 7.14 3.83 7.58
N ILE A 30 7.30 2.77 8.38
CA ILE A 30 8.00 2.79 9.65
C ILE A 30 9.09 1.72 9.59
N ASP A 31 10.34 2.13 9.77
CA ASP A 31 11.46 1.22 10.02
C ASP A 31 11.44 0.83 11.49
N PHE A 32 11.11 -0.43 11.77
CA PHE A 32 11.00 -0.98 13.12
C PHE A 32 12.21 -1.86 13.43
N ASP A 33 12.94 -1.49 14.47
CA ASP A 33 13.97 -2.32 15.09
C ASP A 33 13.33 -3.16 16.21
N PRO A 34 13.21 -4.50 16.07
CA PRO A 34 12.63 -5.36 17.11
C PRO A 34 13.44 -5.35 18.42
N ALA A 35 14.72 -4.96 18.39
CA ALA A 35 15.53 -4.79 19.61
C ALA A 35 15.16 -3.51 20.37
N ARG A 36 14.40 -2.58 19.76
CA ARG A 36 13.99 -1.29 20.33
C ARG A 36 12.50 -0.98 20.12
N PRO A 37 11.59 -1.83 20.66
CA PRO A 37 10.17 -1.72 20.35
C PRO A 37 9.50 -0.42 20.86
N GLY A 38 10.08 0.22 21.89
CA GLY A 38 9.53 1.45 22.49
C GLY A 38 9.46 2.66 21.55
N ASP A 39 10.25 2.67 20.48
CA ASP A 39 10.28 3.78 19.51
C ASP A 39 9.01 3.82 18.63
N VAL A 40 8.27 2.71 18.54
CA VAL A 40 7.04 2.61 17.72
C VAL A 40 5.74 2.75 18.52
N VAL A 41 5.79 2.51 19.84
CA VAL A 41 4.66 2.73 20.77
C VAL A 41 4.16 4.18 20.72
N ALA A 42 5.05 5.16 20.47
CA ALA A 42 4.68 6.56 20.35
C ALA A 42 3.94 6.89 19.03
N LEU A 43 4.13 6.08 17.99
CA LEU A 43 3.56 6.31 16.66
C LEU A 43 2.17 5.67 16.50
N ILE A 44 1.89 4.66 17.32
CA ILE A 44 0.70 3.84 17.23
C ILE A 44 0.24 3.47 18.64
N PRO A 45 -0.91 3.99 19.10
CA PRO A 45 -1.29 3.99 20.51
C PRO A 45 -1.71 2.63 21.09
N ASP A 46 -1.74 1.55 20.30
CA ASP A 46 -2.34 0.28 20.72
C ASP A 46 -1.52 -0.93 20.23
N ILE A 47 -0.28 -1.07 20.74
CA ILE A 47 0.68 -2.11 20.32
C ILE A 47 0.18 -3.53 20.58
N ASP A 48 -0.73 -3.72 21.53
CA ASP A 48 -1.30 -5.03 21.88
C ASP A 48 -2.24 -5.59 20.80
N THR A 49 -2.71 -4.75 19.87
CA THR A 49 -3.56 -5.16 18.74
C THR A 49 -2.75 -5.66 17.54
N TRP A 50 -1.42 -5.64 17.63
CA TRP A 50 -0.54 -5.90 16.51
C TRP A 50 -0.28 -7.39 16.30
N VAL A 51 -0.28 -7.78 15.02
CA VAL A 51 0.38 -9.01 14.57
C VAL A 51 1.79 -8.64 14.13
N ILE A 52 2.72 -8.55 15.10
CA ILE A 52 4.15 -8.36 14.77
C ILE A 52 4.63 -9.67 14.12
N PRO A 53 5.22 -9.62 12.90
CA PRO A 53 5.74 -10.82 12.28
C PRO A 53 6.80 -11.49 13.14
N THR A 54 6.77 -12.82 13.21
CA THR A 54 7.59 -13.61 14.14
C THR A 54 9.03 -13.81 13.69
N LYS A 55 9.42 -13.33 12.49
CA LYS A 55 10.80 -13.45 12.01
C LYS A 55 11.68 -12.35 12.63
N PRO A 56 12.76 -12.72 13.34
CA PRO A 56 13.70 -11.76 13.89
C PRO A 56 14.71 -11.35 12.81
N SER A 57 14.28 -10.57 11.82
CA SER A 57 15.23 -9.71 11.10
C SER A 57 15.55 -8.50 11.97
N ALA A 58 16.78 -7.97 11.87
CA ALA A 58 17.21 -6.84 12.69
C ALA A 58 16.36 -5.57 12.48
N HIS A 59 15.64 -5.50 11.35
CA HIS A 59 14.72 -4.43 10.98
C HIS A 59 13.51 -5.02 10.26
N LEU A 60 12.33 -4.44 10.48
CA LEU A 60 11.08 -4.72 9.78
C LEU A 60 10.54 -3.41 9.20
N LEU A 61 10.21 -3.39 7.91
CA LEU A 61 9.45 -2.30 7.32
C LEU A 61 7.95 -2.54 7.54
N LEU A 62 7.32 -1.58 8.21
CA LEU A 62 5.91 -1.62 8.54
C LEU A 62 5.16 -0.57 7.73
N LEU A 63 4.02 -0.96 7.16
CA LEU A 63 3.05 -0.02 6.61
C LEU A 63 2.01 0.31 7.69
N LYS A 64 1.96 1.56 8.13
CA LYS A 64 0.85 2.09 8.92
C LYS A 64 -0.22 2.61 7.97
N VAL A 65 -1.46 2.18 8.17
CA VAL A 65 -2.64 2.75 7.53
C VAL A 65 -3.65 3.11 8.61
N ALA A 66 -3.98 4.39 8.75
CA ALA A 66 -4.91 4.85 9.78
C ALA A 66 -5.90 5.91 9.27
N ASP A 67 -7.17 5.73 9.58
CA ASP A 67 -8.18 6.77 9.34
C ASP A 67 -7.96 7.94 10.31
N LEU A 68 -7.96 9.17 9.78
CA LEU A 68 -7.86 10.40 10.57
C LEU A 68 -9.20 10.78 11.22
N ILE A 69 -10.33 10.25 10.71
CA ILE A 69 -11.69 10.61 11.12
C ILE A 69 -12.37 9.41 11.79
N GLY A 70 -11.74 8.83 12.81
CA GLY A 70 -12.33 7.74 13.56
C GLY A 70 -11.27 6.93 14.27
N LYS A 71 -11.43 6.70 15.57
CA LYS A 71 -10.40 6.14 16.46
C LYS A 71 -10.00 4.68 16.21
N SER A 72 -10.35 4.02 15.11
CA SER A 72 -10.62 2.57 15.22
C SER A 72 -9.86 1.64 14.29
N PHE A 73 -8.99 2.11 13.40
CA PHE A 73 -8.24 1.19 12.55
C PHE A 73 -6.81 1.66 12.33
N VAL A 74 -5.85 0.94 12.92
CA VAL A 74 -4.44 1.03 12.55
C VAL A 74 -4.05 -0.35 12.08
N ASN A 75 -3.95 -0.54 10.76
CA ASN A 75 -3.34 -1.76 10.24
C ASN A 75 -1.84 -1.55 10.14
N VAL A 76 -1.11 -2.51 10.67
CA VAL A 76 0.34 -2.58 10.57
C VAL A 76 0.69 -3.90 9.90
N LYS A 77 1.13 -3.82 8.65
CA LYS A 77 1.55 -4.97 7.87
C LYS A 77 3.08 -4.98 7.77
N GLY A 78 3.71 -6.10 8.11
CA GLY A 78 5.12 -6.34 7.83
C GLY A 78 5.31 -6.54 6.33
N LEU A 79 5.94 -5.59 5.66
CA LEU A 79 6.12 -5.62 4.21
C LEU A 79 7.27 -6.57 3.79
N ASP A 80 8.27 -6.70 4.66
CA ASP A 80 9.46 -7.53 4.41
C ASP A 80 9.17 -9.04 4.36
N ASP A 81 8.07 -9.49 4.96
CA ASP A 81 7.64 -10.90 4.87
C ASP A 81 6.83 -11.21 3.61
N LEU A 82 6.41 -10.17 2.88
CA LEU A 82 5.54 -10.27 1.72
C LEU A 82 6.29 -9.97 0.41
N ALA A 83 7.41 -9.26 0.49
CA ALA A 83 8.22 -8.91 -0.67
C ALA A 83 9.72 -8.92 -0.36
N ASP A 84 10.47 -9.67 -1.16
CA ASP A 84 11.95 -9.74 -1.08
C ASP A 84 12.65 -8.56 -1.79
N THR A 85 11.88 -7.68 -2.45
CA THR A 85 12.40 -6.57 -3.28
C THR A 85 11.66 -5.27 -2.98
N PRO A 86 12.31 -4.10 -3.12
CA PRO A 86 11.63 -2.81 -3.02
C PRO A 86 10.37 -2.74 -3.90
N GLU A 87 10.46 -3.23 -5.13
CA GLU A 87 9.39 -3.21 -6.13
C GLU A 87 8.17 -3.97 -5.60
N GLY A 88 8.41 -5.17 -5.06
CA GLY A 88 7.36 -5.98 -4.43
C GLY A 88 6.75 -5.28 -3.22
N VAL A 89 7.55 -4.55 -2.44
CA VAL A 89 7.04 -3.74 -1.32
C VAL A 89 6.09 -2.64 -1.82
N ALA A 90 6.43 -1.93 -2.90
CA ALA A 90 5.52 -0.94 -3.49
C ALA A 90 4.20 -1.56 -3.96
N MET A 91 4.26 -2.74 -4.59
CA MET A 91 3.07 -3.48 -4.99
C MET A 91 2.20 -3.85 -3.77
N GLU A 92 2.80 -4.34 -2.69
CA GLU A 92 2.08 -4.70 -1.46
C GLU A 92 1.43 -3.49 -0.76
N ILE A 93 2.07 -2.32 -0.80
CA ILE A 93 1.48 -1.07 -0.31
C ILE A 93 0.24 -0.72 -1.12
N ALA A 94 0.35 -0.70 -2.46
CA ALA A 94 -0.77 -0.38 -3.34
C ALA A 94 -1.92 -1.38 -3.18
N SER A 95 -1.62 -2.67 -3.06
CA SER A 95 -2.58 -3.75 -2.81
C SER A 95 -3.33 -3.54 -1.51
N THR A 96 -2.60 -3.28 -0.41
CA THR A 96 -3.20 -3.06 0.91
C THR A 96 -4.12 -1.83 0.93
N LEU A 97 -3.73 -0.75 0.25
CA LEU A 97 -4.58 0.44 0.14
C LEU A 97 -5.81 0.21 -0.76
N GLN A 98 -5.67 -0.56 -1.84
CA GLN A 98 -6.78 -0.95 -2.71
C GLN A 98 -7.82 -1.78 -1.96
N ASP A 99 -7.39 -2.77 -1.16
CA ASP A 99 -8.29 -3.57 -0.31
C ASP A 99 -9.12 -2.66 0.60
N HIS A 100 -8.47 -1.68 1.23
CA HIS A 100 -9.17 -0.72 2.08
C HIS A 100 -10.16 0.17 1.34
N VAL A 101 -9.87 0.59 0.11
CA VAL A 101 -10.83 1.30 -0.72
C VAL A 101 -12.03 0.41 -1.03
N MET A 102 -11.78 -0.84 -1.44
CA MET A 102 -12.82 -1.79 -1.81
C MET A 102 -13.72 -2.13 -0.62
N ASP A 103 -13.14 -2.31 0.57
CA ASP A 103 -13.87 -2.52 1.81
C ASP A 103 -14.77 -1.33 2.16
N ASN A 104 -14.25 -0.09 2.02
CA ASN A 104 -15.01 1.13 2.31
C ASN A 104 -16.13 1.38 1.28
N LEU A 105 -15.88 1.10 0.01
CA LEU A 105 -16.86 1.29 -1.06
C LEU A 105 -17.83 0.12 -1.18
N ASN A 106 -17.51 -1.04 -0.60
CA ASN A 106 -18.21 -2.31 -0.79
C ASN A 106 -18.37 -2.67 -2.28
N THR A 107 -17.34 -2.38 -3.09
CA THR A 107 -17.26 -2.70 -4.53
C THR A 107 -15.81 -2.71 -4.99
N THR A 108 -15.57 -3.12 -6.23
CA THR A 108 -14.27 -3.10 -6.90
C THR A 108 -13.77 -1.69 -7.22
N TRP A 109 -12.46 -1.50 -7.16
CA TRP A 109 -11.77 -0.25 -7.45
C TRP A 109 -10.28 -0.52 -7.76
N PRO A 110 -9.61 0.25 -8.64
CA PRO A 110 -10.19 1.18 -9.59
C PRO A 110 -10.73 0.42 -10.81
N GLU A 111 -11.80 0.93 -11.39
CA GLU A 111 -12.45 0.35 -12.56
C GLU A 111 -12.25 1.22 -13.79
N VAL A 112 -11.98 0.60 -14.93
CA VAL A 112 -11.94 1.24 -16.25
C VAL A 112 -12.87 0.53 -17.22
N ALA A 113 -13.41 1.27 -18.19
CA ALA A 113 -14.19 0.69 -19.28
C ALA A 113 -13.31 0.38 -20.49
N VAL A 114 -13.27 -0.88 -20.93
CA VAL A 114 -12.57 -1.33 -22.14
C VAL A 114 -13.54 -2.15 -22.99
N ASP A 115 -13.75 -1.74 -24.24
CA ASP A 115 -14.63 -2.43 -25.19
C ASP A 115 -16.03 -2.74 -24.63
N GLY A 116 -16.59 -1.80 -23.85
CA GLY A 116 -17.90 -1.95 -23.21
C GLY A 116 -17.92 -2.90 -22.00
N ARG A 117 -16.76 -3.28 -21.46
CA ARG A 117 -16.62 -4.10 -20.25
C ARG A 117 -15.90 -3.32 -19.16
N THR A 118 -16.36 -3.49 -17.93
CA THR A 118 -15.64 -3.02 -16.75
C THR A 118 -14.46 -3.95 -16.47
N VAL A 119 -13.28 -3.37 -16.30
CA VAL A 119 -12.04 -4.05 -15.94
C VAL A 119 -11.51 -3.40 -14.66
N VAL A 120 -11.22 -4.22 -13.66
CA VAL A 120 -10.54 -3.79 -12.44
C VAL A 120 -9.05 -3.78 -12.71
N LEU A 121 -8.36 -2.72 -12.30
CA LEU A 121 -6.90 -2.68 -12.34
C LEU A 121 -6.35 -3.18 -11.02
N GLU A 122 -5.39 -4.08 -11.06
CA GLU A 122 -4.72 -4.63 -9.89
C GLU A 122 -3.25 -4.22 -9.89
N PRO A 123 -2.65 -3.97 -8.72
CA PRO A 123 -1.22 -3.72 -8.62
C PRO A 123 -0.47 -5.01 -8.96
N ARG A 124 0.50 -4.92 -9.86
CA ARG A 124 1.32 -6.03 -10.34
C ARG A 124 2.77 -5.61 -10.49
N LEU A 125 3.66 -6.60 -10.41
CA LEU A 125 5.03 -6.47 -10.90
C LEU A 125 5.06 -6.86 -12.37
N GLY A 126 5.53 -5.94 -13.21
CA GLY A 126 5.76 -6.22 -14.62
C GLY A 126 6.88 -7.25 -14.85
N PRO A 127 6.98 -7.82 -16.07
CA PRO A 127 8.10 -8.69 -16.43
C PRO A 127 9.47 -8.00 -16.34
N ASP A 128 9.48 -6.67 -16.41
CA ASP A 128 10.64 -5.79 -16.23
C ASP A 128 10.92 -5.44 -14.75
N GLY A 129 10.12 -5.96 -13.81
CA GLY A 129 10.21 -5.67 -12.39
C GLY A 129 9.51 -4.39 -11.96
N THR A 130 9.07 -3.54 -12.91
CA THR A 130 8.44 -2.26 -12.57
C THR A 130 7.04 -2.45 -11.96
N PRO A 131 6.75 -1.87 -10.78
CA PRO A 131 5.42 -1.92 -10.18
C PRO A 131 4.45 -1.00 -10.91
N ARG A 132 3.24 -1.50 -11.20
CA ARG A 132 2.21 -0.80 -11.99
C ARG A 132 0.82 -1.39 -11.80
N TRP A 133 -0.20 -0.64 -12.22
CA TRP A 133 -1.58 -1.12 -12.35
C TRP A 133 -1.76 -1.88 -13.66
N GLU A 134 -2.32 -3.08 -13.60
CA GLU A 134 -2.63 -3.90 -14.76
C GLU A 134 -4.07 -4.40 -14.72
N GLY A 135 -4.69 -4.49 -15.90
CA GLY A 135 -6.00 -5.08 -16.10
C GLY A 135 -6.05 -5.76 -17.46
N ARG A 136 -6.91 -6.77 -17.60
CA ARG A 136 -7.00 -7.51 -18.86
C ARG A 136 -7.44 -6.59 -20.00
N GLY A 137 -6.61 -6.48 -21.04
CA GLY A 137 -6.89 -5.63 -22.20
C GLY A 137 -6.63 -4.14 -21.95
N VAL A 138 -6.02 -3.79 -20.82
CA VAL A 138 -5.64 -2.43 -20.46
C VAL A 138 -4.12 -2.32 -20.59
N GLU A 139 -3.62 -1.29 -21.28
CA GLU A 139 -2.19 -0.98 -21.28
C GLU A 139 -1.71 -0.69 -19.84
N PRO A 140 -0.58 -1.25 -19.40
CA PRO A 140 -0.09 -1.08 -18.04
C PRO A 140 0.07 0.39 -17.66
N CYS A 141 -0.35 0.73 -16.45
CA CYS A 141 -0.34 2.10 -15.94
C CYS A 141 0.63 2.19 -14.75
N PRO A 142 1.76 2.92 -14.87
CA PRO A 142 2.68 3.11 -13.76
C PRO A 142 2.00 3.71 -12.53
N PHE A 143 2.49 3.38 -11.33
CA PHE A 143 2.04 4.06 -10.11
C PHE A 143 2.26 5.58 -10.20
N GLY A 144 1.31 6.35 -9.69
CA GLY A 144 1.24 7.81 -9.79
C GLY A 144 0.58 8.32 -11.07
N GLN A 145 0.08 7.43 -11.95
CA GLN A 145 -0.56 7.81 -13.21
C GLN A 145 -2.02 7.37 -13.33
N LEU A 146 -2.60 6.78 -12.30
CA LEU A 146 -3.96 6.25 -12.34
C LEU A 146 -4.99 7.36 -12.61
N ALA A 147 -4.80 8.55 -12.05
CA ALA A 147 -5.70 9.68 -12.28
C ALA A 147 -5.84 10.05 -13.76
N TYR A 148 -4.74 10.02 -14.53
CA TYR A 148 -4.77 10.27 -15.99
C TYR A 148 -5.46 9.15 -16.77
N ARG A 149 -5.54 7.96 -16.17
CA ARG A 149 -6.15 6.78 -16.78
C ARG A 149 -7.67 6.72 -16.58
N LEU A 150 -8.17 7.34 -15.51
CA LEU A 150 -9.59 7.34 -15.15
C LEU A 150 -10.40 8.49 -15.78
N THR A 151 -9.74 9.41 -16.48
CA THR A 151 -10.36 10.53 -17.23
C THR A 151 -10.60 10.20 -18.69
#